data_AF-A0A197KC78-F1
#
_entry.id   AF-A0A197KC78-F1
#
_cell.length_a   1.000
_cell.length_b   1.000
_cell.length_c   1.000
_cell.angle_alpha   90.00
_cell.angle_beta   90.00
_cell.angle_gamma   90.00
#
_symmetry.space_group_name_H-M   'P 1'
#
loop_
_entity.id
_entity.type
_entity.pdbx_description
1 polymer ?
#
loop_
_entity_poly.entity_id
_entity_poly.type
_entity_poly.pdbx_seq_one_letter_code
_entity_poly.pdbx_strand_id
1 'polypeptide(L)'
;MSPSHSMKRHQQRNPKIRSTAITFYLWVAFAVVAVLLCGHVSASSESGYRGALPQELDGPLLAPTLRHSRRQESMEEQNYYGHQRLSDFQEPARWNNDCLMQLQQHRQQHQQQRLPSSSGDWNHQHSSFQKRGDNQEPRIRGRSAAADVATGPVVPPVVGGGGALPFYNLAVVNSTDMLCNGRADICDLRYNQVTYPATHNSAAYDLKYDCQLATQTCLKKETVCQAQSQNCTAGWEVRCTKISNTCLDRLPGWLHWLCGAFTSACQSTETVCLGWEQICTSSLDVCLLWGSACLEVIPAAALPCLWENQPGHTIAQQLTDGIRFLDLGTCLSNNNTDLVMCHGNGLTRAIGIPLDSVLSQILQFILANPYEVLTIEFNEFDGDSTAISRLIVAKLIKYFTLPSGELLFWPRSSLSEKWPTLRDMILANKRIMVFMSDTYYAIPEPRPAWANQKDTWKKDGFSYSSDDTMPAQLNASYYDWCGKGAPTDGSFVQWQQIDINMGILAPDIIDTLKQGKIPQVCIGPLATETNYAFLDAIADYCYPRWPYWFRVRVNNYWDSDVFKVANRFNDLNVARVKAGQGNLITPY
;
A
#
# COMPACT_ATOMS: atom_id res chain seq x y z
N MET A 1 -85.38 -47.06 -17.28
CA MET A 1 -85.42 -48.48 -16.88
C MET A 1 -84.85 -48.59 -15.47
N SER A 2 -85.42 -49.46 -14.64
CA SER A 2 -84.97 -49.78 -13.27
C SER A 2 -84.54 -51.26 -13.21
N PRO A 3 -83.91 -51.79 -12.14
CA PRO A 3 -83.33 -51.16 -10.93
C PRO A 3 -81.76 -51.23 -11.02
N SER A 4 -80.87 -51.45 -10.02
CA SER A 4 -80.96 -51.78 -8.59
C SER A 4 -79.70 -51.38 -7.77
N HIS A 5 -79.81 -51.54 -6.45
CA HIS A 5 -78.75 -51.60 -5.42
C HIS A 5 -77.76 -52.77 -5.64
N SER A 6 -76.57 -52.92 -5.01
CA SER A 6 -76.19 -52.85 -3.57
C SER A 6 -74.66 -53.14 -3.43
N MET A 7 -73.85 -52.90 -2.36
CA MET A 7 -73.90 -52.02 -1.17
C MET A 7 -72.51 -51.96 -0.43
N LYS A 8 -72.23 -50.84 0.27
CA LYS A 8 -71.44 -50.69 1.54
C LYS A 8 -69.92 -51.07 1.69
N ARG A 9 -69.16 -50.01 2.03
CA ARG A 9 -68.22 -49.82 3.19
C ARG A 9 -66.77 -50.39 3.22
N HIS A 10 -65.84 -49.43 3.29
CA HIS A 10 -64.68 -49.28 4.19
C HIS A 10 -63.78 -50.49 4.56
N GLN A 11 -62.47 -50.29 4.33
CA GLN A 11 -61.55 -49.94 5.43
C GLN A 11 -60.46 -48.97 4.94
N GLN A 12 -60.21 -47.89 5.69
CA GLN A 12 -58.97 -47.12 5.56
C GLN A 12 -57.86 -47.86 6.32
N ARG A 13 -56.63 -47.88 5.78
CA ARG A 13 -55.41 -48.16 6.56
C ARG A 13 -54.39 -47.05 6.37
N ASN A 14 -53.64 -46.79 7.43
CA ASN A 14 -52.95 -45.53 7.69
C ASN A 14 -51.59 -45.46 6.94
N PRO A 15 -51.28 -44.41 6.16
CA PRO A 15 -49.99 -44.31 5.47
C PRO A 15 -48.81 -44.03 6.42
N LYS A 16 -49.07 -43.57 7.65
CA LYS A 16 -48.06 -43.09 8.61
C LYS A 16 -47.06 -44.14 9.14
N ILE A 17 -47.14 -45.41 8.76
CA ILE A 17 -46.23 -46.47 9.26
C ILE A 17 -45.03 -46.71 8.33
N ARG A 18 -45.13 -46.41 7.01
CA ARG A 18 -43.99 -46.64 6.08
C ARG A 18 -42.94 -45.53 6.09
N SER A 19 -43.34 -44.28 6.35
CA SER A 19 -42.40 -43.14 6.37
C SER A 19 -41.38 -43.27 7.50
N THR A 20 -41.85 -43.52 8.73
CA THR A 20 -41.00 -43.58 9.94
C THR A 20 -39.93 -44.67 9.85
N ALA A 21 -40.25 -45.82 9.26
CA ALA A 21 -39.29 -46.90 9.07
C ALA A 21 -38.16 -46.51 8.10
N ILE A 22 -38.49 -45.89 6.96
CA ILE A 22 -37.50 -45.44 5.97
C ILE A 22 -36.60 -44.35 6.56
N THR A 23 -37.18 -43.37 7.26
CA THR A 23 -36.40 -42.33 7.95
C THR A 23 -35.50 -42.91 9.04
N PHE A 24 -35.96 -43.93 9.79
CA PHE A 24 -35.16 -44.60 10.81
C PHE A 24 -34.00 -45.40 10.21
N TYR A 25 -34.22 -46.15 9.12
CA TYR A 25 -33.14 -46.85 8.41
C TYR A 25 -32.11 -45.89 7.79
N LEU A 26 -32.55 -44.75 7.24
CA LEU A 26 -31.65 -43.70 6.76
C LEU A 26 -30.86 -43.05 7.90
N TRP A 27 -31.48 -42.79 9.06
CA TRP A 27 -30.78 -42.28 10.25
C TRP A 27 -29.77 -43.29 10.83
N VAL A 28 -30.11 -44.58 10.88
CA VAL A 28 -29.19 -45.64 11.31
C VAL A 28 -28.03 -45.79 10.33
N ALA A 29 -28.27 -45.71 9.01
CA ALA A 29 -27.22 -45.69 8.01
C ALA A 29 -26.29 -44.46 8.18
N PHE A 30 -26.85 -43.26 8.37
CA PHE A 30 -26.07 -42.04 8.61
C PHE A 30 -25.28 -42.12 9.93
N ALA A 31 -25.86 -42.66 11.00
CA ALA A 31 -25.20 -42.83 12.28
C ALA A 31 -24.08 -43.88 12.23
N VAL A 32 -24.27 -45.00 11.52
CA VAL A 32 -23.21 -46.00 11.30
C VAL A 32 -22.07 -45.41 10.46
N VAL A 33 -22.38 -44.63 9.41
CA VAL A 33 -21.36 -43.92 8.62
C VAL A 33 -20.63 -42.87 9.48
N ALA A 34 -21.34 -42.10 10.31
CA ALA A 34 -20.72 -41.12 11.21
C ALA A 34 -19.83 -41.76 12.29
N VAL A 35 -20.24 -42.90 12.86
CA VAL A 35 -19.42 -43.65 13.83
C VAL A 35 -18.20 -44.29 13.17
N LEU A 36 -18.29 -44.70 11.89
CA LEU A 36 -17.16 -45.23 11.13
C LEU A 36 -16.19 -44.14 10.61
N LEU A 37 -16.66 -42.90 10.40
CA LEU A 37 -15.84 -41.78 9.92
C LEU A 37 -15.24 -40.92 11.04
N CYS A 38 -15.96 -40.70 12.16
CA CYS A 38 -15.51 -39.86 13.28
C CYS A 38 -15.02 -40.67 14.49
N GLY A 39 -14.92 -42.00 14.36
CA GLY A 39 -14.70 -42.95 15.45
C GLY A 39 -13.32 -42.97 16.11
N HIS A 40 -12.54 -41.87 16.12
CA HIS A 40 -11.34 -41.71 16.96
C HIS A 40 -10.96 -40.22 17.24
N VAL A 41 -11.87 -39.46 17.85
CA VAL A 41 -11.53 -38.24 18.60
C VAL A 41 -12.05 -38.37 20.03
N SER A 42 -11.22 -38.90 20.92
CA SER A 42 -11.48 -38.90 22.36
C SER A 42 -10.97 -37.58 22.97
N ALA A 43 -11.87 -36.75 23.48
CA ALA A 43 -11.48 -35.57 24.25
C ALA A 43 -10.84 -35.99 25.59
N SER A 44 -9.74 -35.34 25.97
CA SER A 44 -9.07 -35.57 27.25
C SER A 44 -8.87 -34.26 28.03
N SER A 45 -9.96 -33.79 28.61
CA SER A 45 -10.01 -32.82 29.72
C SER A 45 -11.00 -33.40 30.74
N GLU A 46 -10.77 -33.35 32.05
CA GLU A 46 -9.93 -32.44 32.84
C GLU A 46 -9.22 -33.13 34.03
N SER A 47 -8.48 -32.33 34.80
CA SER A 47 -8.07 -32.54 36.19
C SER A 47 -6.94 -33.56 36.47
N GLY A 48 -5.88 -33.06 37.11
CA GLY A 48 -4.69 -33.85 37.49
C GLY A 48 -3.72 -33.14 38.44
N TYR A 49 -4.08 -31.98 38.99
CA TYR A 49 -3.26 -31.27 39.98
C TYR A 49 -3.26 -32.04 41.30
N ARG A 50 -2.12 -32.63 41.67
CA ARG A 50 -1.85 -33.02 43.06
C ARG A 50 -1.32 -31.81 43.82
N GLY A 51 -1.95 -31.47 44.94
CA GLY A 51 -1.52 -30.37 45.80
C GLY A 51 -0.32 -30.71 46.68
N ALA A 52 0.38 -29.66 47.11
CA ALA A 52 1.16 -29.62 48.34
C ALA A 52 0.54 -28.56 49.27
N LEU A 53 0.89 -28.60 50.55
CA LEU A 53 0.19 -27.87 51.63
C LEU A 53 0.59 -26.38 51.75
N PRO A 54 -0.21 -25.54 52.45
CA PRO A 54 -0.18 -24.08 52.30
C PRO A 54 0.68 -23.36 53.37
N GLN A 55 0.79 -22.04 53.22
CA GLN A 55 0.94 -21.11 54.34
C GLN A 55 0.16 -19.81 54.08
N GLU A 56 -0.27 -19.17 55.17
CA GLU A 56 -1.09 -17.95 55.17
C GLU A 56 -0.23 -16.68 54.98
N LEU A 57 -0.87 -15.56 54.63
CA LEU A 57 -0.65 -14.25 55.30
C LEU A 57 -1.69 -13.21 54.83
N ASP A 58 -2.12 -12.35 55.76
CA ASP A 58 -3.10 -11.28 55.54
C ASP A 58 -2.52 -10.03 54.85
N GLY A 59 -3.40 -9.20 54.25
CA GLY A 59 -3.06 -7.83 53.87
C GLY A 59 -3.95 -7.20 52.78
N PRO A 60 -4.90 -6.31 53.10
CA PRO A 60 -5.68 -5.55 52.12
C PRO A 60 -5.00 -4.23 51.74
N LEU A 61 -5.34 -3.64 50.57
CA LEU A 61 -5.26 -2.19 50.35
C LEU A 61 -6.07 -1.72 49.13
N LEU A 62 -7.07 -0.86 49.41
CA LEU A 62 -7.70 0.19 48.57
C LEU A 62 -7.77 0.07 47.03
N ALA A 63 -9.00 0.15 46.53
CA ALA A 63 -9.31 0.72 45.22
C ALA A 63 -10.20 1.97 45.39
N PRO A 64 -10.12 2.96 44.49
CA PRO A 64 -11.26 3.81 44.18
C PRO A 64 -11.60 3.83 42.68
N THR A 65 -12.83 3.41 42.40
CA THR A 65 -13.67 3.71 41.23
C THR A 65 -13.20 4.80 40.24
N LEU A 66 -13.18 4.46 38.95
CA LEU A 66 -13.47 5.41 37.87
C LEU A 66 -14.67 4.93 37.03
N ARG A 67 -15.41 5.89 36.45
CA ARG A 67 -16.73 5.66 35.84
C ARG A 67 -16.60 5.18 34.39
N HIS A 68 -17.46 4.24 34.00
CA HIS A 68 -17.83 4.12 32.59
C HIS A 68 -18.60 5.38 32.14
N SER A 69 -18.10 6.07 31.12
CA SER A 69 -18.90 6.86 30.20
C SER A 69 -18.88 6.16 28.84
N ARG A 70 -20.05 5.94 28.24
CA ARG A 70 -20.14 5.44 26.86
C ARG A 70 -19.94 6.61 25.89
N ARG A 71 -19.05 6.43 24.92
CA ARG A 71 -19.21 6.97 23.57
C ARG A 71 -19.07 5.80 22.59
N GLN A 72 -20.13 5.56 21.82
CA GLN A 72 -20.03 4.95 20.51
C GLN A 72 -19.63 6.06 19.50
N GLU A 73 -19.66 5.75 18.20
CA GLU A 73 -19.47 6.72 17.10
C GLU A 73 -18.01 7.17 16.86
N SER A 74 -17.15 6.19 16.61
CA SER A 74 -16.00 6.29 15.68
C SER A 74 -15.49 4.88 15.29
N MET A 75 -16.25 4.15 14.48
CA MET A 75 -15.89 2.79 14.01
C MET A 75 -16.14 2.64 12.50
N GLU A 76 -15.28 3.24 11.68
CA GLU A 76 -15.32 3.03 10.21
C GLU A 76 -13.92 2.94 9.58
N GLU A 77 -12.91 3.68 10.06
CA GLU A 77 -11.52 3.63 9.54
C GLU A 77 -10.69 2.37 9.93
N GLN A 78 -11.25 1.38 10.64
CA GLN A 78 -10.49 0.22 11.12
C GLN A 78 -10.81 -1.13 10.44
N ASN A 79 -11.79 -1.19 9.53
CA ASN A 79 -12.29 -2.46 9.01
C ASN A 79 -11.53 -3.05 7.80
N TYR A 80 -10.30 -2.57 7.50
CA TYR A 80 -9.47 -3.13 6.41
C TYR A 80 -8.09 -3.66 6.81
N TYR A 81 -7.66 -3.47 8.07
CA TYR A 81 -6.41 -4.04 8.57
C TYR A 81 -6.66 -5.32 9.38
N GLY A 82 -6.55 -6.48 8.73
CA GLY A 82 -6.16 -7.73 9.42
C GLY A 82 -7.19 -8.86 9.60
N HIS A 83 -8.40 -8.79 9.04
CA HIS A 83 -9.37 -9.92 9.11
C HIS A 83 -10.13 -10.22 7.80
N GLN A 84 -9.42 -10.80 6.81
CA GLN A 84 -10.08 -11.55 5.75
C GLN A 84 -10.74 -12.81 6.33
N ARG A 85 -12.08 -12.86 6.34
CA ARG A 85 -12.81 -14.12 6.61
C ARG A 85 -12.79 -14.99 5.36
N LEU A 86 -12.63 -16.30 5.57
CA LEU A 86 -12.69 -17.31 4.51
C LEU A 86 -14.15 -17.54 4.08
N SER A 87 -14.69 -16.70 3.20
CA SER A 87 -16.05 -16.86 2.64
C SER A 87 -16.15 -16.79 1.11
N ASP A 88 -15.18 -16.20 0.41
CA ASP A 88 -15.22 -16.08 -1.06
C ASP A 88 -14.55 -17.27 -1.75
N PHE A 89 -15.13 -18.46 -1.55
CA PHE A 89 -14.65 -19.72 -2.12
C PHE A 89 -15.37 -20.07 -3.43
N GLN A 90 -15.17 -19.26 -4.48
CA GLN A 90 -15.46 -19.61 -5.87
C GLN A 90 -14.50 -18.88 -6.83
N GLU A 91 -14.13 -19.56 -7.93
CA GLU A 91 -13.23 -19.11 -9.02
C GLU A 91 -11.68 -19.10 -8.86
N PRO A 92 -11.03 -20.17 -8.34
CA PRO A 92 -9.62 -20.42 -8.69
C PRO A 92 -9.43 -20.76 -10.19
N ALA A 93 -10.46 -21.31 -10.85
CA ALA A 93 -10.37 -21.89 -12.18
C ALA A 93 -10.23 -20.88 -13.36
N ARG A 94 -10.63 -19.62 -13.20
CA ARG A 94 -10.45 -18.60 -14.25
C ARG A 94 -8.99 -18.13 -14.35
N TRP A 95 -8.34 -17.92 -13.20
CA TRP A 95 -6.98 -17.38 -13.10
C TRP A 95 -5.97 -18.17 -13.93
N ASN A 96 -5.99 -19.51 -13.84
CA ASN A 96 -5.10 -20.36 -14.62
C ASN A 96 -5.35 -20.25 -16.12
N ASN A 97 -6.62 -20.27 -16.58
CA ASN A 97 -6.94 -20.28 -18.00
C ASN A 97 -6.60 -18.94 -18.69
N ASP A 98 -7.02 -17.81 -18.12
CA ASP A 98 -6.82 -16.51 -18.75
C ASP A 98 -5.33 -16.11 -18.77
N CYS A 99 -4.58 -16.40 -17.70
CA CYS A 99 -3.14 -16.16 -17.64
C CYS A 99 -2.36 -17.06 -18.62
N LEU A 100 -2.68 -18.36 -18.69
CA LEU A 100 -2.05 -19.27 -19.66
C LEU A 100 -2.36 -18.88 -21.10
N MET A 101 -3.59 -18.42 -21.40
CA MET A 101 -3.98 -17.92 -22.72
C MET A 101 -3.16 -16.68 -23.12
N GLN A 102 -3.03 -15.67 -22.24
CA GLN A 102 -2.22 -14.48 -22.51
C GLN A 102 -0.74 -14.83 -22.72
N LEU A 103 -0.17 -15.67 -21.85
CA LEU A 103 1.23 -16.11 -21.97
C LEU A 103 1.49 -16.95 -23.24
N GLN A 104 0.50 -17.73 -23.70
CA GLN A 104 0.58 -18.44 -24.99
C GLN A 104 0.50 -17.47 -26.18
N GLN A 105 -0.39 -16.48 -26.15
CA GLN A 105 -0.50 -15.46 -27.20
C GLN A 105 0.79 -14.62 -27.31
N HIS A 106 1.35 -14.17 -26.19
CA HIS A 106 2.61 -13.41 -26.18
C HIS A 106 3.80 -14.26 -26.69
N ARG A 107 3.85 -15.56 -26.32
CA ARG A 107 4.84 -16.51 -26.83
C ARG A 107 4.70 -16.75 -28.35
N GLN A 108 3.48 -16.77 -28.89
CA GLN A 108 3.25 -16.87 -30.34
C GLN A 108 3.69 -15.58 -31.07
N GLN A 109 3.40 -14.40 -30.53
CA GLN A 109 3.85 -13.11 -31.09
C GLN A 109 5.39 -13.03 -31.17
N HIS A 110 6.09 -13.41 -30.10
CA HIS A 110 7.56 -13.46 -30.07
C HIS A 110 8.20 -14.58 -30.91
N GLN A 111 7.41 -15.55 -31.39
CA GLN A 111 7.83 -16.52 -32.40
C GLN A 111 7.62 -15.99 -33.83
N GLN A 112 6.50 -15.31 -34.10
CA GLN A 112 6.24 -14.68 -35.40
C GLN A 112 7.23 -13.56 -35.73
N GLN A 113 7.76 -12.85 -34.73
CA GLN A 113 8.81 -11.83 -34.92
C GLN A 113 10.23 -12.39 -35.14
N ARG A 114 10.42 -13.71 -35.26
CA ARG A 114 11.76 -14.34 -35.43
C ARG A 114 11.88 -15.28 -36.64
N LEU A 115 11.44 -14.80 -37.81
CA LEU A 115 11.77 -15.41 -39.11
C LEU A 115 12.21 -14.34 -40.12
N PRO A 116 13.45 -14.40 -40.66
CA PRO A 116 13.87 -13.59 -41.80
C PRO A 116 13.63 -14.35 -43.11
N SER A 117 12.82 -13.80 -44.02
CA SER A 117 12.68 -14.28 -45.40
C SER A 117 13.07 -13.18 -46.39
N SER A 118 14.22 -13.36 -47.04
CA SER A 118 14.77 -12.46 -48.06
C SER A 118 14.53 -12.98 -49.49
N SER A 119 14.95 -12.16 -50.48
CA SER A 119 14.98 -12.39 -51.94
C SER A 119 13.70 -12.06 -52.73
N GLY A 120 13.89 -11.38 -53.87
CA GLY A 120 12.81 -10.90 -54.74
C GLY A 120 13.18 -9.68 -55.61
N ASP A 121 14.34 -9.69 -56.28
CA ASP A 121 14.72 -8.63 -57.24
C ASP A 121 13.78 -8.58 -58.46
N TRP A 122 13.41 -7.37 -58.88
CA TRP A 122 13.11 -7.05 -60.29
C TRP A 122 13.50 -5.60 -60.60
N ASN A 123 13.82 -5.33 -61.87
CA ASN A 123 14.63 -4.16 -62.27
C ASN A 123 13.99 -3.38 -63.44
N HIS A 124 14.38 -2.10 -63.55
CA HIS A 124 14.29 -1.20 -64.71
C HIS A 124 12.95 -0.56 -65.20
N GLN A 125 13.03 0.79 -65.24
CA GLN A 125 12.73 1.70 -66.38
C GLN A 125 11.32 2.27 -66.66
N HIS A 126 11.30 3.62 -66.73
CA HIS A 126 10.57 4.50 -67.68
C HIS A 126 9.01 4.54 -67.67
N SER A 127 8.31 5.66 -67.92
CA SER A 127 8.74 7.03 -68.33
C SER A 127 7.69 8.13 -68.05
N SER A 128 8.17 9.37 -67.87
CA SER A 128 7.62 10.67 -68.35
C SER A 128 6.20 11.14 -68.01
N PHE A 129 6.08 12.40 -67.54
CA PHE A 129 5.49 13.50 -68.33
C PHE A 129 6.08 14.88 -67.91
N GLN A 130 5.73 15.98 -68.59
CA GLN A 130 6.59 17.19 -68.69
C GLN A 130 6.07 18.52 -68.08
N LYS A 131 7.01 19.22 -67.40
CA LYS A 131 7.35 20.67 -67.40
C LYS A 131 6.31 21.77 -67.73
N ARG A 132 6.23 22.76 -66.82
CA ARG A 132 6.57 24.23 -66.91
C ARG A 132 6.54 24.76 -65.45
N GLY A 133 7.38 25.69 -64.95
CA GLY A 133 7.77 27.05 -65.40
C GLY A 133 6.96 28.08 -64.57
N ASP A 134 7.49 29.11 -63.90
CA ASP A 134 8.84 29.73 -63.84
C ASP A 134 9.06 30.53 -62.52
N ASN A 135 10.32 30.89 -62.22
CA ASN A 135 10.78 32.05 -61.40
C ASN A 135 10.39 32.13 -59.89
N GLN A 136 11.15 32.78 -58.97
CA GLN A 136 12.48 33.43 -59.01
C GLN A 136 13.09 33.51 -57.58
N GLU A 137 14.42 33.59 -57.47
CA GLU A 137 15.16 34.09 -56.29
C GLU A 137 15.78 35.46 -56.63
N PRO A 138 15.96 36.40 -55.68
CA PRO A 138 17.34 36.67 -55.23
C PRO A 138 17.53 37.22 -53.79
N ARG A 139 18.33 36.49 -52.99
CA ARG A 139 19.58 36.94 -52.31
C ARG A 139 19.81 38.39 -51.82
N ILE A 140 20.36 38.47 -50.57
CA ILE A 140 21.52 39.29 -50.05
C ILE A 140 21.29 40.37 -48.93
N ARG A 141 22.03 40.18 -47.79
CA ARG A 141 22.49 41.11 -46.70
C ARG A 141 21.48 42.09 -46.07
N GLY A 142 21.12 42.07 -44.79
CA GLY A 142 21.88 41.74 -43.56
C GLY A 142 22.35 42.99 -42.79
N ARG A 143 21.83 43.21 -41.57
CA ARG A 143 22.47 44.02 -40.48
C ARG A 143 21.86 43.69 -39.11
N SER A 144 22.55 44.06 -38.03
CA SER A 144 22.35 43.49 -36.68
C SER A 144 21.74 44.44 -35.65
N ALA A 145 20.94 43.86 -34.74
CA ALA A 145 20.77 44.26 -33.34
C ALA A 145 20.40 42.96 -32.57
N ALA A 146 21.22 42.45 -31.65
CA ALA A 146 21.49 42.97 -30.31
C ALA A 146 20.27 42.81 -29.37
N ALA A 147 20.24 41.67 -28.67
CA ALA A 147 19.41 41.39 -27.51
C ALA A 147 20.22 40.49 -26.58
N ASP A 148 20.36 40.87 -25.30
CA ASP A 148 21.30 40.24 -24.39
C ASP A 148 20.80 38.88 -23.85
N VAL A 149 21.62 37.85 -24.01
CA VAL A 149 21.39 36.54 -23.37
C VAL A 149 22.14 36.52 -22.04
N ALA A 150 21.40 36.63 -20.95
CA ALA A 150 21.96 36.47 -19.61
C ALA A 150 22.52 35.03 -19.43
N THR A 151 23.80 34.92 -19.08
CA THR A 151 24.48 33.63 -18.92
C THR A 151 24.06 32.95 -17.63
N GLY A 152 23.20 31.92 -17.73
CA GLY A 152 23.00 30.95 -16.65
C GLY A 152 24.31 30.18 -16.34
N PRO A 153 24.49 29.68 -15.11
CA PRO A 153 25.72 28.97 -14.73
C PRO A 153 25.85 27.64 -15.46
N VAL A 154 27.00 27.41 -16.09
CA VAL A 154 27.31 26.16 -16.81
C VAL A 154 27.63 25.05 -15.81
N VAL A 155 26.83 24.00 -15.79
CA VAL A 155 27.11 22.78 -15.01
C VAL A 155 28.21 21.96 -15.72
N PRO A 156 29.33 21.62 -15.06
CA PRO A 156 30.37 20.79 -15.65
C PRO A 156 29.95 19.30 -15.70
N PRO A 157 30.45 18.51 -16.67
CA PRO A 157 30.10 17.09 -16.78
C PRO A 157 30.69 16.26 -15.64
N VAL A 158 29.91 15.29 -15.15
CA VAL A 158 30.34 14.35 -14.11
C VAL A 158 31.36 13.36 -14.69
N VAL A 159 32.63 13.50 -14.30
CA VAL A 159 33.69 12.53 -14.58
C VAL A 159 33.80 11.56 -13.40
N GLY A 160 33.62 10.27 -13.66
CA GLY A 160 33.73 9.24 -12.63
C GLY A 160 35.16 9.08 -12.13
N GLY A 161 35.38 9.29 -10.83
CA GLY A 161 36.65 9.07 -10.15
C GLY A 161 36.45 8.86 -8.66
N GLY A 162 37.00 7.78 -8.11
CA GLY A 162 36.88 7.43 -6.70
C GLY A 162 37.75 8.32 -5.79
N GLY A 163 37.32 9.56 -5.56
CA GLY A 163 37.88 10.46 -4.55
C GLY A 163 36.99 10.53 -3.32
N ALA A 164 37.58 10.56 -2.12
CA ALA A 164 36.83 10.85 -0.91
C ALA A 164 36.24 12.27 -1.01
N LEU A 165 34.95 12.44 -0.69
CA LEU A 165 34.31 13.76 -0.67
C LEU A 165 35.10 14.67 0.29
N PRO A 166 35.51 15.88 -0.15
CA PRO A 166 36.15 16.82 0.75
C PRO A 166 35.18 17.14 1.89
N PHE A 167 35.66 17.10 3.13
CA PHE A 167 34.88 17.56 4.27
C PHE A 167 34.55 19.03 4.07
N TYR A 168 33.30 19.32 3.69
CA TYR A 168 32.81 20.68 3.61
C TYR A 168 32.99 21.33 4.98
N ASN A 169 33.81 22.38 5.05
CA ASN A 169 33.85 23.24 6.22
C ASN A 169 32.43 23.75 6.45
N LEU A 170 31.80 23.30 7.54
CA LEU A 170 30.46 23.75 7.92
C LEU A 170 30.50 25.29 7.99
N ALA A 171 29.78 25.93 7.08
CA ALA A 171 29.80 27.38 6.95
C ALA A 171 29.41 28.01 8.28
N VAL A 172 30.20 28.97 8.76
CA VAL A 172 29.89 29.68 10.01
C VAL A 172 28.55 30.40 9.81
N VAL A 173 27.52 29.92 10.51
CA VAL A 173 26.15 30.38 10.39
C VAL A 173 26.09 31.85 10.79
N ASN A 174 25.97 32.75 9.81
CA ASN A 174 25.80 34.17 10.09
C ASN A 174 24.32 34.46 10.39
N SER A 175 24.03 34.96 11.60
CA SER A 175 22.66 35.10 12.09
C SER A 175 21.90 36.30 11.49
N THR A 176 22.60 37.28 10.93
CA THR A 176 22.01 38.51 10.35
C THR A 176 21.31 38.28 9.01
N ASP A 177 21.84 37.37 8.19
CA ASP A 177 21.42 37.13 6.81
C ASP A 177 20.87 35.70 6.61
N MET A 178 20.37 35.11 7.69
CA MET A 178 19.84 33.75 7.70
C MET A 178 18.51 33.67 6.91
N LEU A 179 18.48 32.83 5.88
CA LEU A 179 17.30 32.53 5.07
C LEU A 179 16.79 31.12 5.37
N CYS A 180 16.00 30.98 6.44
CA CYS A 180 15.42 29.71 6.85
C CYS A 180 14.45 29.22 5.78
N ASN A 181 14.74 28.07 5.17
CA ASN A 181 14.02 27.55 4.00
C ASN A 181 13.83 28.63 2.90
N GLY A 182 14.88 29.42 2.64
CA GLY A 182 14.88 30.51 1.66
C GLY A 182 14.28 31.84 2.13
N ARG A 183 13.75 31.93 3.37
CA ARG A 183 13.03 33.10 3.90
C ARG A 183 13.55 33.57 5.26
N ALA A 184 13.86 34.85 5.37
CA ALA A 184 14.26 35.46 6.65
C ALA A 184 13.10 35.60 7.64
N ASP A 185 11.88 35.85 7.15
CA ASP A 185 10.73 36.24 7.98
C ASP A 185 10.04 35.06 8.69
N ILE A 186 10.30 33.83 8.25
CA ILE A 186 9.87 32.59 8.92
C ILE A 186 10.91 32.04 9.91
N CYS A 187 12.11 32.62 10.00
CA CYS A 187 13.17 32.09 10.88
C CYS A 187 12.76 32.04 12.35
N ASP A 188 11.98 33.03 12.80
CA ASP A 188 11.56 33.17 14.20
C ASP A 188 10.19 32.50 14.46
N LEU A 189 9.60 31.86 13.44
CA LEU A 189 8.46 30.96 13.61
C LEU A 189 8.93 29.63 14.21
N ARG A 190 8.12 29.07 15.11
CA ARG A 190 8.28 27.69 15.57
C ARG A 190 8.05 26.71 14.42
N TYR A 191 8.70 25.56 14.46
CA TYR A 191 8.57 24.50 13.45
C TYR A 191 7.10 24.14 13.12
N ASN A 192 6.20 24.12 14.11
CA ASN A 192 4.77 23.85 13.94
C ASN A 192 3.91 25.07 13.52
N GLN A 193 4.53 26.22 13.26
CA GLN A 193 3.91 27.47 12.80
C GLN A 193 4.26 27.76 11.33
N VAL A 194 5.18 27.00 10.74
CA VAL A 194 5.59 27.10 9.34
C VAL A 194 4.75 26.14 8.51
N THR A 195 4.32 26.58 7.33
CA THR A 195 3.68 25.72 6.33
C THR A 195 4.76 25.17 5.40
N TYR A 196 4.89 23.84 5.32
CA TYR A 196 5.84 23.18 4.42
C TYR A 196 5.15 22.74 3.12
N PRO A 197 5.72 23.04 1.94
CA PRO A 197 5.36 22.35 0.71
C PRO A 197 5.89 20.91 0.77
N ALA A 198 5.03 19.96 0.42
CA ALA A 198 5.24 18.53 0.61
C ALA A 198 4.79 17.71 -0.62
N THR A 199 5.43 16.58 -0.82
CA THR A 199 5.03 15.56 -1.80
C THR A 199 4.40 14.38 -1.07
N HIS A 200 3.28 13.86 -1.58
CA HIS A 200 2.72 12.57 -1.15
C HIS A 200 3.54 11.45 -1.78
N ASN A 201 3.89 10.43 -0.99
CA ASN A 201 4.75 9.32 -1.40
C ASN A 201 5.93 9.79 -2.28
N SER A 202 6.76 10.68 -1.71
CA SER A 202 7.86 11.41 -2.35
C SER A 202 8.83 10.53 -3.15
N ALA A 203 8.99 9.26 -2.78
CA ALA A 203 9.88 8.32 -3.46
C ALA A 203 9.16 7.31 -4.38
N ALA A 204 7.90 7.57 -4.72
CA ALA A 204 7.13 6.84 -5.74
C ALA A 204 7.44 7.37 -7.14
N TYR A 205 8.61 6.99 -7.63
CA TYR A 205 9.11 7.18 -8.99
C TYR A 205 10.09 6.05 -9.35
N ASP A 206 10.27 5.78 -10.65
CA ASP A 206 11.03 4.63 -11.16
C ASP A 206 10.60 3.28 -10.54
N LEU A 207 9.30 3.16 -10.24
CA LEU A 207 8.71 2.02 -9.55
C LEU A 207 8.60 0.79 -10.45
N LYS A 208 8.56 -0.38 -9.81
CA LYS A 208 8.31 -1.69 -10.44
C LYS A 208 7.33 -2.47 -9.59
N TYR A 209 6.33 -3.07 -10.22
CA TYR A 209 5.39 -3.94 -9.51
C TYR A 209 6.14 -5.10 -8.84
N ASP A 210 5.76 -5.45 -7.60
CA ASP A 210 6.47 -6.47 -6.82
C ASP A 210 6.06 -7.90 -7.21
N CYS A 211 6.54 -8.31 -8.39
CA CYS A 211 6.45 -9.68 -8.88
C CYS A 211 7.02 -10.71 -7.89
N GLN A 212 7.99 -10.35 -7.04
CA GLN A 212 8.57 -11.28 -6.08
C GLN A 212 7.60 -11.57 -4.93
N LEU A 213 7.05 -10.54 -4.26
CA LEU A 213 6.04 -10.76 -3.21
C LEU A 213 4.81 -11.46 -3.80
N ALA A 214 4.32 -11.02 -4.96
CA ALA A 214 3.13 -11.60 -5.55
C ALA A 214 3.34 -13.08 -5.93
N THR A 215 4.53 -13.45 -6.42
CA THR A 215 4.92 -14.86 -6.64
C THR A 215 5.00 -15.63 -5.33
N GLN A 216 5.68 -15.11 -4.31
CA GLN A 216 5.77 -15.75 -2.98
C GLN A 216 4.38 -15.95 -2.35
N THR A 217 3.46 -15.00 -2.55
CA THR A 217 2.07 -15.04 -2.09
C THR A 217 1.26 -16.10 -2.83
N CYS A 218 1.48 -16.25 -4.14
CA CYS A 218 0.90 -17.31 -4.97
C CYS A 218 1.38 -18.69 -4.49
N LEU A 219 2.70 -18.91 -4.42
CA LEU A 219 3.33 -20.15 -3.97
C LEU A 219 2.88 -20.56 -2.55
N LYS A 220 2.71 -19.59 -1.63
CA LYS A 220 2.22 -19.84 -0.27
C LYS A 220 0.75 -20.30 -0.22
N LYS A 221 -0.08 -19.94 -1.21
CA LYS A 221 -1.46 -20.46 -1.34
C LYS A 221 -1.46 -21.86 -1.95
N GLU A 222 -0.74 -22.05 -3.05
CA GLU A 222 -0.74 -23.34 -3.77
C GLU A 222 -0.04 -24.46 -3.00
N THR A 223 0.95 -24.16 -2.16
CA THR A 223 1.52 -25.16 -1.23
C THR A 223 0.52 -25.62 -0.16
N VAL A 224 -0.46 -24.80 0.24
CA VAL A 224 -1.57 -25.22 1.10
C VAL A 224 -2.58 -26.06 0.31
N CYS A 225 -2.88 -25.70 -0.94
CA CYS A 225 -3.68 -26.53 -1.85
C CYS A 225 -3.06 -27.93 -1.99
N GLN A 226 -1.77 -28.00 -2.29
CA GLN A 226 -1.01 -29.25 -2.46
C GLN A 226 -0.96 -30.09 -1.17
N ALA A 227 -0.76 -29.46 -0.01
CA ALA A 227 -0.81 -30.17 1.27
C ALA A 227 -2.22 -30.73 1.57
N GLN A 228 -3.28 -30.03 1.16
CA GLN A 228 -4.66 -30.53 1.28
C GLN A 228 -4.95 -31.66 0.29
N SER A 229 -4.48 -31.56 -0.96
CA SER A 229 -4.65 -32.62 -1.97
C SER A 229 -3.90 -33.89 -1.59
N GLN A 230 -2.66 -33.77 -1.10
CA GLN A 230 -1.87 -34.89 -0.61
C GLN A 230 -2.49 -35.55 0.62
N ASN A 231 -3.10 -34.79 1.54
CA ASN A 231 -3.86 -35.41 2.64
C ASN A 231 -5.15 -36.12 2.16
N CYS A 232 -5.73 -35.69 1.03
CA CYS A 232 -6.86 -36.36 0.38
C CYS A 232 -6.42 -37.71 -0.22
N THR A 233 -5.32 -37.74 -0.98
CA THR A 233 -4.80 -38.94 -1.66
C THR A 233 -4.04 -39.90 -0.73
N ALA A 234 -3.35 -39.41 0.32
CA ALA A 234 -2.45 -40.18 1.17
C ALA A 234 -3.11 -41.43 1.80
N GLY A 235 -2.80 -42.60 1.24
CA GLY A 235 -3.31 -43.90 1.69
C GLY A 235 -4.82 -44.11 1.46
N TRP A 236 -5.44 -43.32 0.56
CA TRP A 236 -6.87 -43.40 0.27
C TRP A 236 -7.25 -44.76 -0.34
N GLU A 237 -6.59 -45.18 -1.43
CA GLU A 237 -6.71 -46.50 -2.06
C GLU A 237 -6.68 -47.65 -1.04
N VAL A 238 -5.70 -47.61 -0.13
CA VAL A 238 -5.47 -48.64 0.89
C VAL A 238 -6.60 -48.67 1.90
N ARG A 239 -7.14 -47.50 2.30
CA ARG A 239 -8.33 -47.42 3.17
C ARG A 239 -9.58 -47.94 2.45
N CYS A 240 -9.82 -47.51 1.22
CA CYS A 240 -10.96 -47.95 0.40
C CYS A 240 -10.97 -49.47 0.23
N THR A 241 -9.87 -50.04 -0.25
CA THR A 241 -9.71 -51.48 -0.49
C THR A 241 -9.84 -52.28 0.81
N LYS A 242 -9.20 -51.83 1.90
CA LYS A 242 -9.30 -52.51 3.20
C LYS A 242 -10.73 -52.51 3.76
N ILE A 243 -11.44 -51.39 3.69
CA ILE A 243 -12.83 -51.30 4.18
C ILE A 243 -13.78 -52.10 3.28
N SER A 244 -13.58 -52.08 1.96
CA SER A 244 -14.37 -52.87 1.01
C SER A 244 -14.24 -54.38 1.29
N ASN A 245 -13.01 -54.89 1.41
CA ASN A 245 -12.77 -56.30 1.74
C ASN A 245 -13.36 -56.66 3.12
N THR A 246 -13.12 -55.84 4.14
CA THR A 246 -13.68 -56.04 5.49
C THR A 246 -15.23 -56.00 5.51
N CYS A 247 -15.86 -55.31 4.57
CA CYS A 247 -17.31 -55.28 4.41
C CYS A 247 -17.83 -56.61 3.82
N LEU A 248 -17.16 -57.15 2.80
CA LEU A 248 -17.48 -58.45 2.19
C LEU A 248 -17.26 -59.61 3.18
N ASP A 249 -16.22 -59.55 4.02
CA ASP A 249 -15.93 -60.57 5.05
C ASP A 249 -16.98 -60.62 6.18
N ARG A 250 -17.73 -59.53 6.40
CA ARG A 250 -18.60 -59.35 7.57
C ARG A 250 -20.10 -59.34 7.28
N LEU A 251 -20.50 -59.04 6.04
CA LEU A 251 -21.91 -59.02 5.66
C LEU A 251 -22.31 -60.33 4.97
N PRO A 252 -23.54 -60.84 5.19
CA PRO A 252 -24.06 -61.96 4.40
C PRO A 252 -24.25 -61.53 2.93
N GLY A 253 -24.08 -62.46 1.99
CA GLY A 253 -24.02 -62.18 0.54
C GLY A 253 -25.14 -61.32 -0.04
N TRP A 254 -26.35 -61.38 0.51
CA TRP A 254 -27.50 -60.55 0.10
C TRP A 254 -27.35 -59.05 0.43
N LEU A 255 -26.36 -58.67 1.24
CA LEU A 255 -26.01 -57.29 1.57
C LEU A 255 -24.71 -56.79 0.89
N HIS A 256 -24.00 -57.62 0.12
CA HIS A 256 -22.72 -57.24 -0.53
C HIS A 256 -22.86 -56.03 -1.48
N TRP A 257 -24.07 -55.74 -1.98
CA TRP A 257 -24.34 -54.54 -2.78
C TRP A 257 -24.02 -53.23 -2.03
N LEU A 258 -24.11 -53.21 -0.70
CA LEU A 258 -23.69 -52.07 0.13
C LEU A 258 -22.17 -51.87 0.07
N CYS A 259 -21.39 -52.95 0.07
CA CYS A 259 -19.93 -52.89 -0.09
C CYS A 259 -19.55 -52.39 -1.49
N GLY A 260 -20.29 -52.80 -2.53
CA GLY A 260 -20.14 -52.27 -3.89
C GLY A 260 -20.44 -50.77 -3.98
N ALA A 261 -21.55 -50.32 -3.38
CA ALA A 261 -21.90 -48.90 -3.32
C ALA A 261 -20.86 -48.07 -2.56
N PHE A 262 -20.37 -48.56 -1.41
CA PHE A 262 -19.27 -47.93 -0.68
C PHE A 262 -17.99 -47.85 -1.53
N THR A 263 -17.61 -48.94 -2.21
CA THR A 263 -16.40 -48.99 -3.05
C THR A 263 -16.47 -47.96 -4.18
N SER A 264 -17.61 -47.89 -4.88
CA SER A 264 -17.84 -46.90 -5.94
C SER A 264 -17.75 -45.46 -5.41
N ALA A 265 -18.34 -45.18 -4.25
CA ALA A 265 -18.23 -43.85 -3.63
C ALA A 265 -16.76 -43.53 -3.24
N CYS A 266 -16.04 -44.50 -2.69
CA CYS A 266 -14.65 -44.35 -2.27
C CYS A 266 -13.71 -44.07 -3.46
N GLN A 267 -13.89 -44.78 -4.59
CA GLN A 267 -13.16 -44.57 -5.84
C GLN A 267 -13.53 -43.25 -6.54
N SER A 268 -14.78 -42.81 -6.44
CA SER A 268 -15.18 -41.49 -6.96
C SER A 268 -14.53 -40.35 -6.15
N THR A 269 -14.42 -40.49 -4.82
CA THR A 269 -13.69 -39.53 -3.97
C THR A 269 -12.19 -39.53 -4.28
N GLU A 270 -11.60 -40.70 -4.52
CA GLU A 270 -10.19 -40.84 -4.94
C GLU A 270 -9.89 -40.08 -6.25
N THR A 271 -10.78 -40.23 -7.23
CA THR A 271 -10.70 -39.53 -8.53
C THR A 271 -10.76 -38.01 -8.34
N VAL A 272 -11.58 -37.52 -7.40
CA VAL A 272 -11.65 -36.10 -7.03
C VAL A 272 -10.37 -35.64 -6.31
N CYS A 273 -9.83 -36.42 -5.37
CA CYS A 273 -8.56 -36.11 -4.70
C CYS A 273 -7.40 -35.98 -5.71
N LEU A 274 -7.29 -36.91 -6.66
CA LEU A 274 -6.24 -36.91 -7.70
C LEU A 274 -6.42 -35.73 -8.69
N GLY A 275 -7.64 -35.43 -9.10
CA GLY A 275 -7.93 -34.26 -9.94
C GLY A 275 -7.60 -32.94 -9.21
N TRP A 276 -7.86 -32.87 -7.90
CA TRP A 276 -7.49 -31.73 -7.05
C TRP A 276 -5.96 -31.59 -6.92
N GLU A 277 -5.22 -32.69 -6.77
CA GLU A 277 -3.75 -32.69 -6.73
C GLU A 277 -3.13 -32.21 -8.06
N GLN A 278 -3.71 -32.61 -9.19
CA GLN A 278 -3.30 -32.09 -10.51
C GLN A 278 -3.58 -30.58 -10.65
N ILE A 279 -4.71 -30.09 -10.13
CA ILE A 279 -5.04 -28.64 -10.13
C ILE A 279 -4.03 -27.86 -9.30
N CYS A 280 -3.79 -28.24 -8.03
CA CYS A 280 -2.84 -27.54 -7.17
C CYS A 280 -1.42 -27.52 -7.76
N THR A 281 -0.98 -28.62 -8.36
CA THR A 281 0.34 -28.71 -9.03
C THR A 281 0.41 -27.79 -10.25
N SER A 282 -0.64 -27.75 -11.08
CA SER A 282 -0.70 -26.87 -12.25
C SER A 282 -0.69 -25.38 -11.87
N SER A 283 -1.37 -25.01 -10.79
CA SER A 283 -1.35 -23.64 -10.26
C SER A 283 0.03 -23.24 -9.75
N LEU A 284 0.78 -24.17 -9.13
CA LEU A 284 2.15 -23.91 -8.66
C LEU A 284 3.09 -23.56 -9.84
N ASP A 285 2.99 -24.30 -10.95
CA ASP A 285 3.73 -24.00 -12.19
C ASP A 285 3.33 -22.63 -12.78
N VAL A 286 2.05 -22.25 -12.71
CA VAL A 286 1.58 -20.91 -13.11
C VAL A 286 2.17 -19.82 -12.21
N CYS A 287 2.25 -20.01 -10.89
CA CYS A 287 2.92 -19.07 -9.98
C CYS A 287 4.39 -18.85 -10.37
N LEU A 288 5.13 -19.94 -10.63
CA LEU A 288 6.55 -19.86 -11.02
C LEU A 288 6.75 -19.19 -12.38
N LEU A 289 5.95 -19.58 -13.38
CA LEU A 289 5.99 -19.00 -14.72
C LEU A 289 5.67 -17.50 -14.69
N TRP A 290 4.60 -17.11 -14.00
CA TRP A 290 4.20 -15.71 -13.86
C TRP A 290 5.29 -14.89 -13.15
N GLY A 291 5.92 -15.43 -12.09
CA GLY A 291 7.05 -14.76 -11.42
C GLY A 291 8.24 -14.44 -12.33
N SER A 292 8.49 -15.28 -13.35
CA SER A 292 9.53 -15.03 -14.36
C SER A 292 9.14 -14.09 -15.50
N ALA A 293 7.84 -13.90 -15.77
CA ALA A 293 7.33 -13.10 -16.88
C ALA A 293 6.63 -11.79 -16.46
N CYS A 294 6.33 -11.62 -15.18
CA CYS A 294 5.44 -10.57 -14.66
C CYS A 294 5.89 -9.13 -15.01
N LEU A 295 7.20 -8.85 -15.04
CA LEU A 295 7.72 -7.53 -15.47
C LEU A 295 7.65 -7.30 -17.00
N GLU A 296 7.47 -8.34 -17.82
CA GLU A 296 7.27 -8.22 -19.27
C GLU A 296 5.79 -8.05 -19.64
N VAL A 297 4.88 -8.57 -18.81
CA VAL A 297 3.42 -8.57 -19.05
C VAL A 297 2.77 -7.25 -18.62
N ILE A 298 3.32 -6.55 -17.62
CA ILE A 298 2.77 -5.28 -17.13
C ILE A 298 3.11 -4.15 -18.13
N PRO A 299 2.12 -3.43 -18.70
CA PRO A 299 2.38 -2.35 -19.63
C PRO A 299 3.24 -1.26 -18.99
N ALA A 300 4.27 -0.76 -19.70
CA ALA A 300 5.17 0.26 -19.16
C ALA A 300 4.46 1.54 -18.70
N ALA A 301 3.33 1.90 -19.32
CA ALA A 301 2.50 3.04 -18.93
C ALA A 301 1.63 2.80 -17.68
N ALA A 302 1.45 1.54 -17.22
CA ALA A 302 0.66 1.23 -16.04
C ALA A 302 1.37 1.68 -14.74
N LEU A 303 2.71 1.64 -14.69
CA LEU A 303 3.50 2.07 -13.53
C LEU A 303 3.29 3.55 -13.18
N PRO A 304 3.56 4.52 -14.08
CA PRO A 304 3.28 5.93 -13.82
C PRO A 304 1.78 6.27 -13.74
N CYS A 305 0.89 5.39 -14.23
CA CYS A 305 -0.55 5.60 -14.11
C CYS A 305 -1.09 5.24 -12.70
N LEU A 306 -0.64 4.11 -12.14
CA LEU A 306 -1.25 3.47 -10.97
C LEU A 306 -0.49 3.68 -9.66
N TRP A 307 0.82 3.95 -9.71
CA TRP A 307 1.68 3.93 -8.52
C TRP A 307 2.62 5.12 -8.36
N GLU A 308 3.03 5.82 -9.41
CA GLU A 308 4.01 6.91 -9.26
C GLU A 308 3.31 8.23 -8.95
N ASN A 309 3.51 8.71 -7.71
CA ASN A 309 3.00 10.01 -7.28
C ASN A 309 3.88 11.16 -7.80
N GLN A 310 5.17 10.91 -8.05
CA GLN A 310 6.17 11.92 -8.45
C GLN A 310 7.05 11.49 -9.66
N PRO A 311 6.48 10.91 -10.75
CA PRO A 311 7.24 10.37 -11.88
C PRO A 311 8.33 11.32 -12.41
N GLY A 312 9.53 10.78 -12.62
CA GLY A 312 10.71 11.52 -13.11
C GLY A 312 11.38 12.48 -12.10
N HIS A 313 10.75 12.78 -10.97
CA HIS A 313 11.22 13.81 -10.02
C HIS A 313 11.83 13.18 -8.78
N THR A 314 13.15 13.00 -8.79
CA THR A 314 13.90 12.41 -7.68
C THR A 314 13.77 13.20 -6.37
N ILE A 315 14.10 12.57 -5.23
CA ILE A 315 14.17 13.27 -3.93
C ILE A 315 15.14 14.45 -3.98
N ALA A 316 16.28 14.32 -4.66
CA ALA A 316 17.19 15.43 -4.89
C ALA A 316 16.53 16.59 -5.68
N GLN A 317 15.77 16.28 -6.74
CA GLN A 317 15.04 17.28 -7.54
C GLN A 317 13.96 17.99 -6.70
N GLN A 318 13.13 17.24 -5.98
CA GLN A 318 12.11 17.78 -5.07
C GLN A 318 12.71 18.77 -4.04
N LEU A 319 13.83 18.38 -3.41
CA LEU A 319 14.54 19.25 -2.46
C LEU A 319 15.15 20.49 -3.14
N THR A 320 15.66 20.37 -4.36
CA THR A 320 16.14 21.52 -5.16
C THR A 320 15.01 22.49 -5.51
N ASP A 321 13.84 22.00 -5.90
CA ASP A 321 12.70 22.82 -6.33
C ASP A 321 11.97 23.54 -5.17
N GLY A 322 12.19 23.09 -3.93
CA GLY A 322 11.68 23.75 -2.73
C GLY A 322 10.83 22.89 -1.80
N ILE A 323 10.66 21.59 -2.06
CA ILE A 323 9.95 20.68 -1.14
C ILE A 323 10.76 20.56 0.17
N ARG A 324 10.08 20.66 1.32
CA ARG A 324 10.74 20.63 2.65
C ARG A 324 10.15 19.58 3.59
N PHE A 325 9.15 18.85 3.14
CA PHE A 325 8.52 17.75 3.85
C PHE A 325 8.39 16.58 2.88
N LEU A 326 9.04 15.47 3.20
CA LEU A 326 9.04 14.24 2.40
C LEU A 326 8.21 13.17 3.11
N ASP A 327 7.26 12.60 2.38
CA ASP A 327 6.39 11.50 2.80
C ASP A 327 6.88 10.20 2.15
N LEU A 328 7.16 9.15 2.92
CA LEU A 328 7.83 7.93 2.45
C LEU A 328 7.04 6.67 2.81
N GLY A 329 6.45 6.02 1.80
CA GLY A 329 6.01 4.63 1.85
C GLY A 329 7.19 3.65 1.87
N THR A 330 7.18 2.67 2.77
CA THR A 330 8.31 1.75 3.02
C THR A 330 7.94 0.27 3.04
N CYS A 331 8.55 -0.52 2.14
CA CYS A 331 8.27 -1.96 2.02
C CYS A 331 9.47 -2.80 2.41
N LEU A 332 9.22 -3.92 3.11
CA LEU A 332 10.22 -4.99 3.23
C LEU A 332 10.35 -5.72 1.90
N SER A 333 11.58 -5.88 1.45
CA SER A 333 11.94 -6.71 0.29
C SER A 333 13.03 -7.73 0.68
N ASN A 334 13.40 -8.60 -0.26
CA ASN A 334 14.43 -9.62 -0.10
C ASN A 334 14.29 -10.46 1.19
N ASN A 335 13.09 -11.02 1.42
CA ASN A 335 12.80 -11.85 2.59
C ASN A 335 13.08 -11.12 3.94
N ASN A 336 12.63 -9.86 4.04
CA ASN A 336 12.74 -8.98 5.21
C ASN A 336 14.17 -8.50 5.55
N THR A 337 15.14 -8.58 4.63
CA THR A 337 16.49 -8.02 4.84
C THR A 337 16.61 -6.57 4.40
N ASP A 338 15.89 -6.18 3.34
CA ASP A 338 15.98 -4.85 2.73
C ASP A 338 14.73 -4.01 2.94
N LEU A 339 14.94 -2.69 2.96
CA LEU A 339 13.89 -1.69 3.09
C LEU A 339 13.94 -0.76 1.88
N VAL A 340 12.90 -0.84 1.04
CA VAL A 340 12.76 -0.11 -0.22
C VAL A 340 11.59 0.87 -0.14
N MET A 341 11.61 1.88 -1.01
CA MET A 341 10.47 2.76 -1.22
C MET A 341 9.35 2.02 -1.95
N CYS A 342 8.09 2.36 -1.70
CA CYS A 342 6.97 1.72 -2.39
C CYS A 342 5.68 2.55 -2.36
N HIS A 343 4.72 2.14 -3.19
CA HIS A 343 3.32 2.61 -3.18
C HIS A 343 2.38 1.40 -3.20
N GLY A 344 1.30 1.45 -2.43
CA GLY A 344 0.38 0.31 -2.24
C GLY A 344 0.93 -0.81 -1.34
N ASN A 345 0.15 -1.86 -1.14
CA ASN A 345 0.47 -2.97 -0.23
C ASN A 345 0.13 -4.35 -0.82
N GLY A 346 0.75 -5.41 -0.31
CA GLY A 346 0.42 -6.79 -0.67
C GLY A 346 0.48 -7.06 -2.17
N LEU A 347 -0.60 -7.63 -2.73
CA LEU A 347 -0.71 -7.96 -4.16
C LEU A 347 -0.86 -6.73 -5.08
N THR A 348 -1.03 -5.52 -4.54
CA THR A 348 -1.14 -4.27 -5.30
C THR A 348 0.01 -3.29 -5.03
N ARG A 349 1.15 -3.76 -4.50
CA ARG A 349 2.32 -2.90 -4.26
C ARG A 349 3.27 -2.81 -5.46
N ALA A 350 3.83 -1.62 -5.66
CA ALA A 350 5.01 -1.42 -6.49
C ALA A 350 6.17 -0.88 -5.63
N ILE A 351 7.37 -1.42 -5.86
CA ILE A 351 8.60 -1.12 -5.13
C ILE A 351 9.57 -0.30 -5.99
N GLY A 352 10.33 0.58 -5.36
CA GLY A 352 11.28 1.51 -5.98
C GLY A 352 12.69 1.36 -5.44
N ILE A 353 13.39 2.48 -5.36
CA ILE A 353 14.78 2.54 -4.88
C ILE A 353 14.93 2.16 -3.39
N PRO A 354 16.10 1.68 -2.94
CA PRO A 354 16.37 1.43 -1.52
C PRO A 354 16.33 2.72 -0.68
N LEU A 355 15.91 2.62 0.60
CA LEU A 355 15.92 3.77 1.53
C LEU A 355 17.32 4.42 1.64
N ASP A 356 18.39 3.63 1.58
CA ASP A 356 19.78 4.12 1.56
C ASP A 356 20.08 5.13 0.44
N SER A 357 19.37 5.05 -0.70
CA SER A 357 19.48 6.03 -1.80
C SER A 357 18.74 7.33 -1.49
N VAL A 358 17.54 7.23 -0.92
CA VAL A 358 16.74 8.39 -0.48
C VAL A 358 17.47 9.16 0.63
N LEU A 359 17.94 8.46 1.67
CA LEU A 359 18.67 9.11 2.77
C LEU A 359 20.00 9.71 2.30
N SER A 360 20.65 9.12 1.29
CA SER A 360 21.85 9.71 0.69
C SER A 360 21.57 11.05 -0.01
N GLN A 361 20.47 11.15 -0.76
CA GLN A 361 20.06 12.41 -1.41
C GLN A 361 19.70 13.48 -0.37
N ILE A 362 18.93 13.14 0.67
CA ILE A 362 18.57 14.05 1.76
C ILE A 362 19.83 14.53 2.50
N LEU A 363 20.77 13.63 2.80
CA LEU A 363 22.03 13.97 3.47
C LEU A 363 22.90 14.91 2.62
N GLN A 364 23.05 14.64 1.32
CA GLN A 364 23.81 15.50 0.41
C GLN A 364 23.19 16.90 0.33
N PHE A 365 21.87 16.99 0.17
CA PHE A 365 21.15 18.26 0.15
C PHE A 365 21.32 19.06 1.45
N ILE A 366 21.10 18.42 2.62
CA ILE A 366 21.12 19.15 3.90
C ILE A 366 22.53 19.56 4.34
N LEU A 367 23.57 18.84 3.91
CA LEU A 367 24.96 19.25 4.10
C LEU A 367 25.38 20.40 3.17
N ALA A 368 24.88 20.42 1.93
CA ALA A 368 25.14 21.50 0.98
C ALA A 368 24.40 22.81 1.35
N ASN A 369 23.22 22.71 1.97
CA ASN A 369 22.36 23.85 2.27
C ASN A 369 22.17 23.99 3.80
N PRO A 370 22.97 24.85 4.49
CA PRO A 370 23.03 24.89 5.95
C PRO A 370 21.83 25.57 6.64
N TYR A 371 21.06 26.39 5.92
CA TYR A 371 19.88 27.11 6.45
C TYR A 371 18.56 26.40 6.15
N GLU A 372 18.64 25.13 5.72
CA GLU A 372 17.47 24.31 5.41
C GLU A 372 17.07 23.42 6.58
N VAL A 373 15.76 23.40 6.87
CA VAL A 373 15.08 22.53 7.82
C VAL A 373 14.12 21.62 7.05
N LEU A 374 14.25 20.31 7.27
CA LEU A 374 13.51 19.27 6.57
C LEU A 374 12.65 18.43 7.52
N THR A 375 11.58 17.87 6.96
CA THR A 375 10.80 16.80 7.59
C THR A 375 10.90 15.52 6.79
N ILE A 376 11.10 14.39 7.48
CA ILE A 376 10.94 13.04 6.93
C ILE A 376 9.76 12.40 7.67
N GLU A 377 8.74 11.96 6.94
CA GLU A 377 7.61 11.22 7.47
C GLU A 377 7.56 9.81 6.85
N PHE A 378 7.52 8.79 7.70
CA PHE A 378 7.26 7.41 7.30
C PHE A 378 5.77 7.12 7.53
N ASN A 379 4.94 7.48 6.55
CA ASN A 379 3.48 7.40 6.65
C ASN A 379 2.97 5.98 6.38
N GLU A 380 3.41 5.37 5.28
CA GLU A 380 2.90 4.08 4.81
C GLU A 380 3.96 2.98 4.90
N PHE A 381 3.52 1.72 5.08
CA PHE A 381 4.43 0.58 5.08
C PHE A 381 3.74 -0.73 4.68
N ASP A 382 4.54 -1.70 4.22
CA ASP A 382 4.10 -3.08 4.00
C ASP A 382 5.19 -4.11 4.36
N GLY A 383 4.83 -5.05 5.23
CA GLY A 383 5.73 -6.03 5.86
C GLY A 383 5.64 -6.01 7.39
N ASP A 384 6.58 -6.70 8.04
CA ASP A 384 6.68 -6.74 9.50
C ASP A 384 7.10 -5.39 10.08
N SER A 385 6.23 -4.77 10.87
CA SER A 385 6.44 -3.42 11.42
C SER A 385 7.62 -3.33 12.39
N THR A 386 8.04 -4.42 13.03
CA THR A 386 9.18 -4.46 13.97
C THR A 386 10.51 -4.56 13.22
N ALA A 387 10.56 -5.31 12.11
CA ALA A 387 11.69 -5.31 11.19
C ALA A 387 11.83 -3.94 10.51
N ILE A 388 10.72 -3.34 10.06
CA ILE A 388 10.68 -2.01 9.43
C ILE A 388 11.15 -0.94 10.41
N SER A 389 10.55 -0.84 11.61
CA SER A 389 10.91 0.19 12.61
C SER A 389 12.41 0.15 12.95
N ARG A 390 12.96 -1.06 13.16
CA ARG A 390 14.37 -1.31 13.45
C ARG A 390 15.27 -0.91 12.27
N LEU A 391 14.87 -1.21 11.03
CA LEU A 391 15.63 -0.84 9.83
C LEU A 391 15.57 0.66 9.55
N ILE A 392 14.43 1.33 9.76
CA ILE A 392 14.29 2.79 9.68
C ILE A 392 15.22 3.45 10.70
N VAL A 393 15.11 3.11 11.99
CA VAL A 393 15.92 3.73 13.05
C VAL A 393 17.42 3.49 12.82
N ALA A 394 17.82 2.27 12.43
CA ALA A 394 19.22 1.97 12.14
C ALA A 394 19.77 2.75 10.93
N LYS A 395 18.99 2.88 9.84
CA LYS A 395 19.39 3.65 8.65
C LYS A 395 19.40 5.15 8.92
N LEU A 396 18.42 5.69 9.65
CA LEU A 396 18.39 7.08 10.08
C LEU A 396 19.64 7.46 10.91
N ILE A 397 19.99 6.65 11.91
CA ILE A 397 21.20 6.87 12.73
C ILE A 397 22.47 6.75 11.86
N LYS A 398 22.56 5.74 10.98
CA LYS A 398 23.68 5.54 10.04
C LYS A 398 23.94 6.76 9.15
N TYR A 399 22.89 7.39 8.61
CA TYR A 399 23.03 8.48 7.63
C TYR A 399 23.17 9.86 8.27
N PHE A 400 22.47 10.13 9.38
CA PHE A 400 22.37 11.49 9.93
C PHE A 400 23.14 11.71 11.24
N THR A 401 24.00 10.76 11.63
CA THR A 401 25.08 11.00 12.61
C THR A 401 26.29 11.60 11.89
N LEU A 402 26.66 12.83 12.25
CA LEU A 402 27.84 13.51 11.74
C LEU A 402 29.14 12.87 12.24
N PRO A 403 30.30 13.13 11.61
CA PRO A 403 31.61 12.68 12.10
C PRO A 403 31.97 13.15 13.52
N SER A 404 31.28 14.17 14.05
CA SER A 404 31.38 14.61 15.45
C SER A 404 30.65 13.70 16.46
N GLY A 405 29.89 12.71 15.99
CA GLY A 405 28.98 11.91 16.79
C GLY A 405 27.60 12.54 17.01
N GLU A 406 27.35 13.74 16.49
CA GLU A 406 26.06 14.42 16.64
C GLU A 406 25.04 13.99 15.59
N LEU A 407 23.81 13.70 16.03
CA LEU A 407 22.66 13.57 15.12
C LEU A 407 22.19 14.94 14.59
N LEU A 408 21.70 14.97 13.36
CA LEU A 408 21.01 16.12 12.75
C LEU A 408 19.52 16.21 13.12
N PHE A 409 18.98 15.26 13.90
CA PHE A 409 17.57 15.28 14.32
C PHE A 409 17.35 16.17 15.53
N TRP A 410 16.20 16.86 15.60
CA TRP A 410 15.79 17.56 16.83
C TRP A 410 15.18 16.58 17.86
N PRO A 411 15.75 16.47 19.08
CA PRO A 411 15.20 15.63 20.14
C PRO A 411 14.08 16.35 20.90
N ARG A 412 13.13 15.60 21.46
CA ARG A 412 12.10 16.10 22.38
C ARG A 412 12.07 15.28 23.66
N SER A 413 11.89 15.98 24.78
CA SER A 413 11.88 15.43 26.14
C SER A 413 10.47 15.10 26.65
N SER A 414 9.44 15.81 26.17
CA SER A 414 8.03 15.56 26.49
C SER A 414 7.13 16.03 25.35
N LEU A 415 5.85 15.59 25.36
CA LEU A 415 4.80 16.21 24.54
C LEU A 415 4.58 17.69 24.92
N SER A 416 4.76 18.07 26.18
CA SER A 416 4.54 19.47 26.63
C SER A 416 5.64 20.48 26.25
N GLU A 417 6.73 20.03 25.64
CA GLU A 417 7.83 20.88 25.15
C GLU A 417 7.40 21.73 23.94
N LYS A 418 7.71 23.03 23.95
CA LYS A 418 7.42 23.89 22.80
C LYS A 418 8.36 23.54 21.63
N TRP A 419 7.81 23.45 20.43
CA TRP A 419 8.59 23.32 19.21
C TRP A 419 9.62 24.46 19.07
N PRO A 420 10.85 24.15 18.60
CA PRO A 420 11.91 25.14 18.38
C PRO A 420 11.56 26.10 17.24
N THR A 421 12.21 27.26 17.17
CA THR A 421 12.18 28.07 15.93
C THR A 421 13.06 27.47 14.85
N LEU A 422 12.82 27.80 13.57
CA LEU A 422 13.73 27.37 12.51
C LEU A 422 15.16 27.88 12.75
N ARG A 423 15.29 29.10 13.29
CA ARG A 423 16.58 29.65 13.73
C ARG A 423 17.26 28.78 14.78
N ASP A 424 16.54 28.32 15.80
CA ASP A 424 17.10 27.42 16.84
C ASP A 424 17.56 26.09 16.23
N MET A 425 16.73 25.49 15.36
CA MET A 425 17.06 24.26 14.64
C MET A 425 18.34 24.41 13.80
N ILE A 426 18.51 25.56 13.13
CA ILE A 426 19.68 25.85 12.30
C ILE A 426 20.92 26.10 13.17
N LEU A 427 20.82 26.92 14.21
CA LEU A 427 21.94 27.24 15.11
C LEU A 427 22.44 26.02 15.90
N ALA A 428 21.55 25.10 16.28
CA ALA A 428 21.92 23.83 16.91
C ALA A 428 22.35 22.74 15.91
N ASN A 429 22.25 23.01 14.60
CA ASN A 429 22.39 22.03 13.52
C ASN A 429 21.55 20.75 13.75
N LYS A 430 20.32 20.93 14.27
CA LYS A 430 19.31 19.90 14.52
C LYS A 430 18.13 20.13 13.58
N ARG A 431 18.42 19.99 12.28
CA ARG A 431 17.62 20.52 11.16
C ARG A 431 16.68 19.50 10.51
N ILE A 432 16.58 18.28 11.05
CA ILE A 432 15.62 17.27 10.56
C ILE A 432 14.61 16.92 11.66
N MET A 433 13.33 16.93 11.31
CA MET A 433 12.26 16.33 12.11
C MET A 433 11.84 14.99 11.50
N VAL A 434 11.61 13.98 12.35
CA VAL A 434 11.18 12.64 11.91
C VAL A 434 9.82 12.29 12.49
N PHE A 435 8.89 11.90 11.62
CA PHE A 435 7.58 11.38 11.97
C PHE A 435 7.41 9.96 11.44
N MET A 436 6.63 9.14 12.15
CA MET A 436 6.34 7.76 11.81
C MET A 436 4.87 7.46 12.15
N SER A 437 4.21 6.64 11.33
CA SER A 437 2.88 6.07 11.62
C SER A 437 3.00 4.91 12.63
N ASP A 438 2.24 3.83 12.49
CA ASP A 438 2.20 2.71 13.45
C ASP A 438 3.56 2.02 13.66
N THR A 439 4.48 2.15 12.71
CA THR A 439 5.88 1.71 12.87
C THR A 439 6.58 2.37 14.06
N TYR A 440 6.11 3.54 14.53
CA TYR A 440 6.55 4.16 15.78
C TYR A 440 6.34 3.25 17.00
N TYR A 441 5.15 2.64 17.12
CA TYR A 441 4.82 1.80 18.28
C TYR A 441 5.69 0.53 18.31
N ALA A 442 6.06 0.03 17.13
CA ALA A 442 6.96 -1.10 16.94
C ALA A 442 8.46 -0.76 17.15
N ILE A 443 8.83 0.46 17.52
CA ILE A 443 10.21 0.78 17.97
C ILE A 443 10.39 0.24 19.40
N PRO A 444 11.44 -0.57 19.69
CA PRO A 444 11.76 -1.03 21.04
C PRO A 444 12.04 0.11 22.02
N GLU A 445 11.70 -0.09 23.30
CA GLU A 445 11.97 0.90 24.35
C GLU A 445 13.42 0.87 24.84
N PRO A 446 14.00 2.02 25.24
CA PRO A 446 13.43 3.37 25.14
C PRO A 446 13.47 3.90 23.70
N ARG A 447 12.35 4.42 23.19
CA ARG A 447 12.33 5.03 21.85
C ARG A 447 13.30 6.23 21.74
N PRO A 448 13.90 6.48 20.56
CA PRO A 448 14.74 7.67 20.36
C PRO A 448 13.93 8.96 20.55
N ALA A 449 14.47 9.90 21.33
CA ALA A 449 13.82 11.17 21.66
C ALA A 449 13.47 12.06 20.44
N TRP A 450 14.04 11.80 19.26
CA TRP A 450 13.74 12.51 18.02
C TRP A 450 12.61 11.89 17.19
N ALA A 451 12.14 10.69 17.53
CA ALA A 451 11.08 10.01 16.80
C ALA A 451 9.71 10.50 17.27
N ASN A 452 8.86 10.95 16.34
CA ASN A 452 7.51 11.44 16.64
C ASN A 452 6.47 10.50 16.00
N GLN A 453 5.40 10.18 16.72
CA GLN A 453 4.23 9.51 16.15
C GLN A 453 3.37 10.56 15.41
N LYS A 454 2.96 10.31 14.15
CA LYS A 454 2.36 11.36 13.29
C LYS A 454 1.04 11.91 13.85
N ASP A 455 0.12 11.03 14.25
CA ASP A 455 -1.27 11.34 14.62
C ASP A 455 -1.38 11.99 16.00
N THR A 456 -0.35 11.90 16.82
CA THR A 456 -0.19 12.69 18.06
C THR A 456 -0.18 14.20 17.75
N TRP A 457 0.33 14.57 16.57
CA TRP A 457 0.60 15.96 16.18
C TRP A 457 -0.31 16.49 15.07
N LYS A 458 -0.71 15.60 14.17
CA LYS A 458 -1.29 15.92 12.86
C LYS A 458 -2.66 15.26 12.72
N LYS A 459 -3.49 15.87 11.89
CA LYS A 459 -4.65 15.20 11.31
C LYS A 459 -4.55 15.38 9.81
N ASP A 460 -4.44 14.27 9.08
CA ASP A 460 -4.42 14.31 7.63
C ASP A 460 -5.69 15.03 7.14
N GLY A 461 -5.50 15.96 6.19
CA GLY A 461 -6.55 16.90 5.78
C GLY A 461 -7.75 16.26 5.08
N PHE A 462 -7.59 15.03 4.59
CA PHE A 462 -8.63 14.23 3.99
C PHE A 462 -8.16 12.76 3.96
N SER A 463 -8.95 11.86 4.55
CA SER A 463 -8.79 10.43 4.28
C SER A 463 -9.37 10.17 2.89
N TYR A 464 -8.52 9.76 1.94
CA TYR A 464 -8.93 9.40 0.58
C TYR A 464 -10.13 8.44 0.62
N SER A 465 -11.29 8.89 0.11
CA SER A 465 -12.43 8.00 -0.09
C SER A 465 -12.19 7.16 -1.33
N SER A 466 -12.64 5.91 -1.33
CA SER A 466 -12.54 5.04 -2.51
C SER A 466 -13.40 5.51 -3.69
N ASP A 467 -14.30 6.46 -3.45
CA ASP A 467 -15.42 6.74 -4.34
C ASP A 467 -15.19 8.04 -5.14
N ASP A 468 -14.26 8.88 -4.69
CA ASP A 468 -13.89 10.18 -5.29
C ASP A 468 -12.86 10.01 -6.43
N THR A 469 -13.33 9.48 -7.56
CA THR A 469 -12.50 9.18 -8.74
C THR A 469 -12.38 10.33 -9.76
N MET A 470 -13.11 11.43 -9.54
CA MET A 470 -13.12 12.62 -10.41
C MET A 470 -12.68 13.89 -9.65
N PRO A 471 -12.00 14.86 -10.29
CA PRO A 471 -11.56 16.11 -9.65
C PRO A 471 -12.70 16.87 -8.95
N ALA A 472 -13.89 16.89 -9.57
CA ALA A 472 -15.06 17.56 -9.00
C ALA A 472 -15.58 16.92 -7.69
N GLN A 473 -15.37 15.61 -7.51
CA GLN A 473 -15.72 14.91 -6.28
C GLN A 473 -14.69 15.22 -5.19
N LEU A 474 -13.40 15.02 -5.49
CA LEU A 474 -12.29 15.35 -4.59
C LEU A 474 -12.40 16.78 -4.05
N ASN A 475 -12.60 17.75 -4.93
CA ASN A 475 -12.78 19.16 -4.57
C ASN A 475 -13.96 19.35 -3.60
N ALA A 476 -15.10 18.68 -3.83
CA ALA A 476 -16.27 18.76 -2.95
C ALA A 476 -15.98 18.15 -1.56
N SER A 477 -15.29 17.01 -1.50
CA SER A 477 -14.90 16.35 -0.24
C SER A 477 -13.98 17.20 0.62
N TYR A 478 -13.03 17.94 0.03
CA TYR A 478 -12.25 18.95 0.76
C TYR A 478 -13.07 20.17 1.19
N TYR A 479 -13.99 20.67 0.36
CA TYR A 479 -14.85 21.79 0.75
C TYR A 479 -15.75 21.42 1.94
N ASP A 480 -16.25 20.18 2.01
CA ASP A 480 -16.96 19.64 3.17
C ASP A 480 -16.04 19.50 4.40
N TRP A 481 -14.86 18.89 4.25
CA TRP A 481 -13.91 18.76 5.37
C TRP A 481 -13.50 20.12 5.94
N CYS A 482 -13.10 21.07 5.09
CA CYS A 482 -12.79 22.42 5.52
C CYS A 482 -14.00 23.13 6.11
N GLY A 483 -15.20 22.87 5.58
CA GLY A 483 -16.47 23.47 6.00
C GLY A 483 -16.84 23.17 7.45
N LYS A 484 -16.39 22.03 7.99
CA LYS A 484 -16.58 21.64 9.40
C LYS A 484 -15.91 22.60 10.37
N GLY A 485 -14.78 23.20 9.97
CA GLY A 485 -14.04 24.18 10.76
C GLY A 485 -13.41 23.64 12.05
N ALA A 486 -12.69 24.51 12.76
CA ALA A 486 -12.04 24.15 14.01
C ALA A 486 -13.05 23.65 15.08
N PRO A 487 -12.76 22.54 15.79
CA PRO A 487 -13.57 22.04 16.90
C PRO A 487 -14.01 23.11 17.90
N THR A 488 -15.32 23.27 18.05
CA THR A 488 -15.95 24.31 18.88
C THR A 488 -16.01 23.97 20.37
N ASP A 489 -15.69 22.72 20.74
CA ASP A 489 -15.63 22.24 22.12
C ASP A 489 -14.29 22.50 22.82
N GLY A 490 -13.32 23.11 22.11
CA GLY A 490 -11.97 23.34 22.61
C GLY A 490 -11.09 22.09 22.62
N SER A 491 -11.50 20.99 21.98
CA SER A 491 -10.64 19.84 21.77
C SER A 491 -9.45 20.17 20.86
N PHE A 492 -8.38 19.40 20.97
CA PHE A 492 -7.08 19.74 20.38
C PHE A 492 -7.13 19.78 18.86
N VAL A 493 -6.94 20.97 18.31
CA VAL A 493 -6.69 21.16 16.87
C VAL A 493 -5.26 20.71 16.59
N GLN A 494 -5.11 19.42 16.25
CA GLN A 494 -3.93 18.87 15.58
C GLN A 494 -3.55 19.76 14.38
N TRP A 495 -2.28 19.77 13.96
CA TRP A 495 -1.84 20.70 12.92
C TRP A 495 -2.61 20.47 11.62
N GLN A 496 -3.13 21.53 11.01
CA GLN A 496 -3.97 21.43 9.83
C GLN A 496 -3.15 21.31 8.55
N GLN A 497 -3.66 20.53 7.62
CA GLN A 497 -2.92 20.06 6.45
C GLN A 497 -3.86 20.08 5.24
N ILE A 498 -3.37 20.50 4.08
CA ILE A 498 -4.04 20.26 2.80
C ILE A 498 -3.30 19.09 2.18
N ASP A 499 -3.92 17.91 2.17
CA ASP A 499 -3.24 16.67 1.78
C ASP A 499 -3.93 16.04 0.56
N ILE A 500 -3.52 16.48 -0.63
CA ILE A 500 -4.05 15.98 -1.92
C ILE A 500 -3.39 14.64 -2.27
N ASN A 501 -3.73 13.63 -1.49
CA ASN A 501 -3.38 12.24 -1.69
C ASN A 501 -4.41 11.60 -2.63
N MET A 502 -4.03 11.29 -3.86
CA MET A 502 -4.84 10.45 -4.76
C MET A 502 -4.12 9.11 -4.97
N GLY A 503 -4.89 8.02 -4.93
CA GLY A 503 -4.45 6.69 -5.34
C GLY A 503 -5.41 6.10 -6.37
N ILE A 504 -5.14 4.87 -6.80
CA ILE A 504 -6.07 4.03 -7.57
C ILE A 504 -6.46 2.84 -6.70
N LEU A 505 -7.72 2.38 -6.79
CA LEU A 505 -8.25 1.34 -5.92
C LEU A 505 -7.57 0.00 -6.18
N ALA A 506 -7.47 -0.83 -5.13
CA ALA A 506 -6.94 -2.18 -5.25
C ALA A 506 -7.68 -3.04 -6.29
N PRO A 507 -9.02 -3.00 -6.45
CA PRO A 507 -9.73 -3.68 -7.54
C PRO A 507 -9.29 -3.23 -8.95
N ASP A 508 -9.15 -1.93 -9.20
CA ASP A 508 -8.75 -1.40 -10.52
C ASP A 508 -7.30 -1.73 -10.86
N ILE A 509 -6.40 -1.69 -9.87
CA ILE A 509 -5.03 -2.19 -10.00
C ILE A 509 -5.03 -3.69 -10.35
N ILE A 510 -5.81 -4.48 -9.61
CA ILE A 510 -5.93 -5.94 -9.82
C ILE A 510 -6.50 -6.25 -11.22
N ASP A 511 -7.50 -5.51 -11.68
CA ASP A 511 -8.09 -5.72 -13.01
C ASP A 511 -7.18 -5.20 -14.14
N THR A 512 -6.37 -4.17 -13.90
CA THR A 512 -5.27 -3.79 -14.80
C THR A 512 -4.27 -4.95 -14.93
N LEU A 513 -3.84 -5.53 -13.81
CA LEU A 513 -2.89 -6.65 -13.76
C LEU A 513 -3.42 -7.94 -14.41
N LYS A 514 -4.72 -8.22 -14.30
CA LYS A 514 -5.37 -9.39 -14.94
C LYS A 514 -5.61 -9.19 -16.45
N GLN A 515 -6.03 -7.99 -16.86
CA GLN A 515 -6.65 -7.75 -18.16
C GLN A 515 -5.79 -6.90 -19.11
N GLY A 516 -4.66 -6.36 -18.65
CA GLY A 516 -3.83 -5.39 -19.38
C GLY A 516 -4.51 -4.02 -19.58
N LYS A 517 -5.65 -3.79 -18.93
CA LYS A 517 -6.48 -2.59 -19.10
C LYS A 517 -6.12 -1.52 -18.09
N ILE A 518 -5.32 -0.54 -18.52
CA ILE A 518 -5.08 0.68 -17.76
C ILE A 518 -6.44 1.38 -17.48
N PRO A 519 -6.70 1.91 -16.28
CA PRO A 519 -7.95 2.60 -15.96
C PRO A 519 -8.15 3.87 -16.79
N GLN A 520 -9.39 4.39 -16.80
CA GLN A 520 -9.71 5.66 -17.46
C GLN A 520 -9.04 6.88 -16.83
N VAL A 521 -8.68 6.78 -15.54
CA VAL A 521 -8.08 7.85 -14.74
C VAL A 521 -6.78 7.34 -14.13
N CYS A 522 -5.73 8.14 -14.23
CA CYS A 522 -4.38 7.86 -13.71
C CYS A 522 -4.00 8.91 -12.66
N ILE A 523 -3.11 8.57 -11.73
CA ILE A 523 -2.71 9.45 -10.61
C ILE A 523 -2.18 10.80 -11.11
N GLY A 524 -1.27 10.81 -12.09
CA GLY A 524 -0.66 12.04 -12.63
C GLY A 524 -1.68 13.04 -13.20
N PRO A 525 -2.50 12.66 -14.20
CA PRO A 525 -3.57 13.50 -14.75
C PRO A 525 -4.60 13.95 -13.71
N LEU A 526 -5.07 13.03 -12.84
CA LEU A 526 -6.03 13.36 -11.78
C LEU A 526 -5.43 14.40 -10.81
N ALA A 527 -4.13 14.31 -10.52
CA ALA A 527 -3.41 15.29 -9.73
C ALA A 527 -3.32 16.65 -10.42
N THR A 528 -2.96 16.72 -11.70
CA THR A 528 -2.90 17.99 -12.45
C THR A 528 -4.28 18.68 -12.51
N GLU A 529 -5.33 17.92 -12.85
CA GLU A 529 -6.70 18.44 -12.95
C GLU A 529 -7.28 18.88 -11.60
N THR A 530 -6.91 18.19 -10.52
CA THR A 530 -7.26 18.60 -9.15
C THR A 530 -6.43 19.80 -8.73
N ASN A 531 -5.12 19.63 -8.54
CA ASN A 531 -4.21 20.59 -7.92
C ASN A 531 -4.35 22.03 -8.44
N TYR A 532 -4.28 22.23 -9.77
CA TYR A 532 -3.91 23.52 -10.34
C TYR A 532 -4.93 24.63 -10.08
N ALA A 533 -6.23 24.38 -10.33
CA ALA A 533 -7.29 25.34 -10.05
C ALA A 533 -7.79 25.28 -8.60
N PHE A 534 -7.59 24.14 -7.93
CA PHE A 534 -8.15 23.88 -6.61
C PHE A 534 -7.32 24.47 -5.47
N LEU A 535 -5.99 24.36 -5.50
CA LEU A 535 -5.10 24.68 -4.37
C LEU A 535 -5.25 26.13 -3.87
N ASP A 536 -5.36 27.11 -4.76
CA ASP A 536 -5.53 28.52 -4.36
C ASP A 536 -6.97 28.81 -3.87
N ALA A 537 -7.97 28.17 -4.50
CA ALA A 537 -9.38 28.32 -4.14
C ALA A 537 -9.73 27.66 -2.80
N ILE A 538 -9.14 26.50 -2.49
CA ILE A 538 -9.28 25.84 -1.20
C ILE A 538 -8.47 26.59 -0.13
N ALA A 539 -7.32 27.18 -0.48
CA ALA A 539 -6.58 28.05 0.44
C ALA A 539 -7.43 29.24 0.92
N ASP A 540 -8.09 29.95 0.00
CA ASP A 540 -9.03 31.04 0.34
C ASP A 540 -10.24 30.55 1.15
N TYR A 541 -10.77 29.36 0.86
CA TYR A 541 -11.92 28.82 1.57
C TYR A 541 -11.58 28.37 2.99
N CYS A 542 -10.46 27.68 3.20
CA CYS A 542 -10.15 27.03 4.47
C CYS A 542 -9.39 27.95 5.44
N TYR A 543 -8.56 28.87 4.94
CA TYR A 543 -7.75 29.75 5.79
C TYR A 543 -8.56 30.61 6.80
N PRO A 544 -9.77 31.12 6.48
CA PRO A 544 -10.62 31.82 7.46
C PRO A 544 -11.25 30.90 8.52
N ARG A 545 -11.32 29.59 8.26
CA ARG A 545 -11.98 28.57 9.10
C ARG A 545 -11.02 27.86 10.05
N TRP A 546 -9.73 27.83 9.71
CA TRP A 546 -8.69 27.09 10.42
C TRP A 546 -7.49 28.00 10.71
N PRO A 547 -7.08 28.13 11.99
CA PRO A 547 -6.20 29.21 12.40
C PRO A 547 -4.72 29.00 12.09
N TYR A 548 -4.25 27.79 11.75
CA TYR A 548 -2.84 27.49 11.43
C TYR A 548 -2.69 26.30 10.51
N TRP A 549 -1.94 26.47 9.42
CA TRP A 549 -1.64 25.42 8.43
C TRP A 549 -0.16 25.05 8.50
N PHE A 550 0.10 23.75 8.52
CA PHE A 550 1.44 23.18 8.69
C PHE A 550 1.95 22.48 7.43
N ARG A 551 1.08 21.92 6.59
CA ARG A 551 1.47 21.18 5.38
C ARG A 551 0.54 21.48 4.20
N VAL A 552 1.12 21.55 3.00
CA VAL A 552 0.41 21.35 1.74
C VAL A 552 1.10 20.21 1.01
N ARG A 553 0.49 19.02 0.99
CA ARG A 553 0.99 17.77 0.40
C ARG A 553 0.25 17.45 -0.88
N VAL A 554 0.96 17.09 -1.95
CA VAL A 554 0.38 16.78 -3.26
C VAL A 554 1.06 15.60 -3.97
N ASN A 555 0.32 14.86 -4.79
CA ASN A 555 0.88 14.17 -5.95
C ASN A 555 1.22 15.19 -7.04
N ASN A 556 2.17 14.91 -7.94
CA ASN A 556 2.53 15.74 -9.09
C ASN A 556 2.73 17.23 -8.70
N TYR A 557 3.84 17.52 -8.00
CA TYR A 557 4.07 18.84 -7.43
C TYR A 557 4.47 19.93 -8.44
N TRP A 558 5.06 19.57 -9.58
CA TRP A 558 5.57 20.54 -10.57
C TRP A 558 4.43 21.19 -11.37
N ASP A 559 3.37 20.44 -11.66
CA ASP A 559 2.13 20.96 -12.26
C ASP A 559 1.12 21.43 -11.17
N SER A 560 1.60 22.04 -10.08
CA SER A 560 0.77 22.43 -8.93
C SER A 560 1.12 23.79 -8.32
N ASP A 561 0.12 24.38 -7.66
CA ASP A 561 0.24 25.66 -6.94
C ASP A 561 0.86 25.52 -5.53
N VAL A 562 1.45 24.36 -5.19
CA VAL A 562 1.89 23.99 -3.82
C VAL A 562 2.82 25.02 -3.19
N PHE A 563 3.80 25.54 -3.95
CA PHE A 563 4.76 26.53 -3.47
C PHE A 563 4.13 27.91 -3.25
N LYS A 564 3.17 28.29 -4.09
CA LYS A 564 2.41 29.54 -3.97
C LYS A 564 1.55 29.51 -2.71
N VAL A 565 0.78 28.43 -2.50
CA VAL A 565 -0.08 28.28 -1.32
C VAL A 565 0.72 28.15 -0.04
N ALA A 566 1.81 27.37 -0.02
CA ALA A 566 2.67 27.26 1.16
C ALA A 566 3.31 28.61 1.54
N ASN A 567 3.76 29.41 0.56
CA ASN A 567 4.24 30.78 0.84
C ASN A 567 3.12 31.69 1.35
N ARG A 568 1.95 31.68 0.71
CA ARG A 568 0.77 32.46 1.11
C ARG A 568 0.37 32.16 2.56
N PHE A 569 0.35 30.89 2.97
CA PHE A 569 0.08 30.51 4.35
C PHE A 569 1.20 30.92 5.33
N ASN A 570 2.47 30.88 4.91
CA ASN A 570 3.57 31.39 5.72
C ASN A 570 3.48 32.91 5.95
N ASP A 571 3.19 33.72 4.92
CA ASP A 571 2.98 35.18 5.07
C ASP A 571 1.93 35.50 6.15
N LEU A 572 0.86 34.71 6.13
CA LEU A 572 -0.29 34.83 7.02
C LEU A 572 0.01 34.31 8.44
N ASN A 573 0.78 33.23 8.59
CA ASN A 573 1.28 32.76 9.89
C ASN A 573 2.27 33.78 10.50
N VAL A 574 3.17 34.36 9.69
CA VAL A 574 4.06 35.47 10.09
C VAL A 574 3.25 36.68 10.59
N ALA A 575 2.19 37.06 9.89
CA ALA A 575 1.30 38.14 10.32
C ALA A 575 0.59 37.82 11.66
N ARG A 576 0.07 36.60 11.83
CA ARG A 576 -0.55 36.13 13.09
C ARG A 576 0.42 36.14 14.26
N VAL A 577 1.66 35.67 14.08
CA VAL A 577 2.69 35.69 15.14
C VAL A 577 3.11 37.12 15.49
N LYS A 578 3.30 38.00 14.50
CA LYS A 578 3.55 39.44 14.73
C LYS A 578 2.40 40.15 15.45
N ALA A 579 1.16 39.70 15.27
CA ALA A 579 -0.02 40.16 16.02
C ALA A 579 -0.16 39.52 17.43
N GLY A 580 0.86 38.79 17.93
CA GLY A 580 0.86 38.15 19.25
C GLY A 580 0.04 36.85 19.34
N GLN A 581 -0.62 36.42 18.26
CA GLN A 581 -1.51 35.25 18.24
C GLN A 581 -0.76 33.91 18.22
N GLY A 582 0.58 33.93 18.09
CA GLY A 582 1.44 32.75 18.01
C GLY A 582 1.43 31.79 19.21
N ASN A 583 0.82 32.20 20.34
CA ASN A 583 0.61 31.34 21.51
C ASN A 583 -0.79 30.72 21.59
N LEU A 584 -1.70 31.03 20.66
CA LEU A 584 -2.94 30.27 20.44
C LEU A 584 -2.67 28.93 19.70
N ILE A 585 -1.40 28.63 19.46
CA ILE A 585 -0.87 27.46 18.74
C ILE A 585 -0.27 26.48 19.75
N THR A 586 -1.01 26.22 20.82
CA THR A 586 -0.65 25.22 21.82
C THR A 586 -1.73 24.12 21.90
N PRO A 587 -1.71 23.13 20.98
CA PRO A 587 -1.61 21.77 21.48
C PRO A 587 -0.33 21.67 22.33
N TYR A 588 -0.29 20.73 23.28
CA TYR A 588 0.97 20.35 23.91
C TYR A 588 1.76 19.51 22.91
#